data_AF-A0A1M7I9Q0-F1
#
_entry.id   AF-A0A1M7I9Q0-F1
#
_cell.length_a   1.000
_cell.length_b   1.000
_cell.length_c   1.000
_cell.angle_alpha   90.00
_cell.angle_beta   90.00
_cell.angle_gamma   90.00
#
_symmetry.space_group_name_H-M   'P 1'
#
loop_
_entity.id
_entity.type
_entity.pdbx_description
1 polymer ?
#
loop_
_entity_poly.entity_id
_entity_poly.type
_entity_poly.pdbx_seq_one_letter_code
_entity_poly.pdbx_strand_id
1 'polypeptide(L)'
;MAKKLKKLTPTLGAISNPQNEEIVFSFKNLKSYSYNTATNDGAFFIRYLERLSKISSQTWAAAYTTDRHGIAGIESMKVASLTEAARNLVPSGIESLIVMRTSGDNHVFLGHRIGNIFNVIFIEHEFGEVYNHGK
;
A
#
# COMPACT_ATOMS: atom_id res chain seq x y z
N MET A 1 -18.27 -4.95 -37.91
CA MET A 1 -19.25 -4.83 -36.79
C MET A 1 -18.50 -5.04 -35.48
N ALA A 2 -18.49 -4.07 -34.57
CA ALA A 2 -17.82 -4.23 -33.27
C ALA A 2 -18.70 -5.06 -32.32
N LYS A 3 -18.15 -6.13 -31.75
CA LYS A 3 -18.84 -7.01 -30.81
C LYS A 3 -19.05 -6.23 -29.50
N LYS A 4 -20.28 -5.79 -29.21
CA LYS A 4 -20.62 -5.15 -27.92
C LYS A 4 -20.35 -6.15 -26.79
N LEU A 5 -19.34 -5.87 -25.97
CA LEU A 5 -19.08 -6.63 -24.74
C LEU A 5 -20.30 -6.48 -23.82
N LYS A 6 -20.89 -7.59 -23.38
CA LYS A 6 -21.96 -7.57 -22.38
C LYS A 6 -21.36 -7.07 -21.06
N LYS A 7 -21.97 -6.05 -20.45
CA LYS A 7 -21.66 -5.68 -19.05
C LYS A 7 -21.92 -6.93 -18.19
N LEU A 8 -20.85 -7.50 -17.64
CA LEU A 8 -20.96 -8.51 -16.60
C LEU A 8 -21.46 -7.77 -15.36
N THR A 9 -22.69 -8.05 -14.94
CA THR A 9 -23.11 -7.74 -13.57
C THR A 9 -22.35 -8.74 -12.70
N PRO A 10 -21.41 -8.29 -11.84
CA PRO A 10 -20.73 -9.22 -10.96
C PRO A 10 -21.81 -9.87 -10.09
N THR A 11 -22.05 -11.16 -10.27
CA THR A 11 -22.71 -11.95 -9.24
C THR A 11 -21.83 -11.82 -8.02
N LEU A 12 -22.39 -11.36 -6.90
CA LEU A 12 -21.79 -11.44 -5.56
C LEU A 12 -21.66 -12.92 -5.16
N GLY A 13 -20.95 -13.71 -5.98
CA GLY A 13 -20.56 -15.07 -5.65
C GLY A 13 -19.51 -14.96 -4.56
N ALA A 14 -19.93 -15.26 -3.33
CA ALA A 14 -19.11 -15.60 -2.17
C ALA A 14 -17.60 -15.31 -2.31
N ILE A 15 -17.18 -14.04 -2.25
CA ILE A 15 -15.80 -13.68 -1.88
C ILE A 15 -15.65 -13.69 -0.34
N SER A 16 -16.74 -13.89 0.39
CA SER A 16 -16.71 -14.02 1.83
C SER A 16 -16.35 -15.45 2.23
N ASN A 17 -15.07 -15.80 2.10
CA ASN A 17 -14.49 -16.62 3.15
C ASN A 17 -14.24 -15.66 4.32
N PRO A 18 -14.99 -15.75 5.44
CA PRO A 18 -14.79 -14.87 6.60
C PRO A 18 -13.41 -15.04 7.28
N GLN A 19 -12.56 -15.94 6.75
CA GLN A 19 -11.15 -16.11 7.10
C GLN A 19 -10.16 -15.58 6.05
N ASN A 20 -10.56 -14.78 5.06
CA ASN A 20 -9.60 -14.24 4.08
C ASN A 20 -8.66 -13.21 4.74
N GLU A 21 -7.59 -13.72 5.33
CA GLU A 21 -6.45 -12.96 5.87
C GLU A 21 -5.56 -12.39 4.76
N GLU A 22 -5.84 -12.66 3.49
CA GLU A 22 -5.09 -12.15 2.34
C GLU A 22 -5.04 -10.62 2.32
N ILE A 23 -3.90 -10.08 1.88
CA ILE A 23 -3.72 -8.64 1.77
C ILE A 23 -4.30 -8.16 0.43
N VAL A 24 -5.37 -7.37 0.49
CA VAL A 24 -5.96 -6.71 -0.69
C VAL A 24 -5.57 -5.24 -0.71
N PHE A 25 -5.00 -4.76 -1.80
CA PHE A 25 -4.62 -3.36 -1.93
C PHE A 25 -5.75 -2.49 -2.48
N SER A 26 -6.01 -1.37 -1.82
CA SER A 26 -6.90 -0.31 -2.30
C SER A 26 -6.10 0.97 -2.52
N PHE A 27 -6.20 1.53 -3.73
CA PHE A 27 -5.55 2.79 -4.11
C PHE A 27 -6.50 3.98 -4.15
N LYS A 28 -7.72 3.82 -3.60
CA LYS A 28 -8.76 4.87 -3.62
C LYS A 28 -8.28 6.19 -3.01
N ASN A 29 -7.42 6.12 -1.98
CA ASN A 29 -6.92 7.27 -1.24
C ASN A 29 -5.47 7.62 -1.59
N LEU A 30 -4.90 6.99 -2.62
CA LEU A 30 -3.50 7.16 -2.99
C LEU A 30 -3.23 8.62 -3.37
N LYS A 31 -2.16 9.18 -2.79
CA LYS A 31 -1.71 10.55 -3.05
C LYS A 31 -0.48 10.53 -3.93
N SER A 32 -0.53 11.24 -5.05
CA SER A 32 0.61 11.43 -5.94
C SER A 32 1.77 12.19 -5.31
N TYR A 33 1.56 12.79 -4.13
CA TYR A 33 2.56 13.54 -3.37
C TYR A 33 3.91 12.83 -3.27
N SER A 34 3.92 11.50 -3.15
CA SER A 34 5.13 10.72 -2.88
C SER A 34 5.72 10.01 -4.11
N TYR A 35 5.19 10.26 -5.31
CA TYR A 35 5.71 9.70 -6.57
C TYR A 35 5.49 10.64 -7.78
N ASN A 36 5.25 11.94 -7.53
CA ASN A 36 4.99 12.93 -8.57
C ASN A 36 6.22 13.22 -9.45
N THR A 37 7.43 12.96 -8.96
CA THR A 37 8.69 13.10 -9.71
C THR A 37 9.01 11.88 -10.57
N ALA A 38 8.36 10.73 -10.36
CA ALA A 38 8.60 9.46 -11.07
C ALA A 38 8.06 9.43 -12.52
N THR A 39 7.96 10.59 -13.16
CA THR A 39 7.40 10.72 -14.52
C THR A 39 8.30 9.97 -15.51
N ASN A 40 7.71 9.06 -16.29
CA ASN A 40 8.39 8.16 -17.25
C ASN A 40 9.36 7.13 -16.64
N ASP A 41 9.34 6.89 -15.32
CA ASP A 41 10.13 5.80 -14.72
C ASP A 41 9.39 4.45 -14.81
N GLY A 42 9.38 3.87 -16.01
CA GLY A 42 8.75 2.56 -16.24
C GLY A 42 9.36 1.44 -15.38
N ALA A 43 10.66 1.51 -15.06
CA ALA A 43 11.33 0.51 -14.24
C ALA A 43 10.88 0.56 -12.77
N PHE A 44 10.64 1.76 -12.24
CA PHE A 44 10.01 1.93 -10.93
C PHE A 44 8.62 1.28 -10.91
N PHE A 45 7.76 1.55 -11.90
CA PHE A 45 6.40 0.99 -11.94
C PHE A 45 6.38 -0.54 -12.11
N ILE A 46 7.29 -1.12 -12.90
CA ILE A 46 7.40 -2.58 -13.02
C ILE A 46 7.80 -3.19 -11.67
N ARG A 47 8.87 -2.68 -11.04
CA ARG A 47 9.31 -3.14 -9.70
C ARG A 47 8.23 -2.95 -8.66
N TYR A 48 7.47 -1.86 -8.75
CA TYR A 48 6.30 -1.60 -7.89
C TYR A 48 5.22 -2.66 -8.02
N LEU A 49 4.82 -3.03 -9.25
CA LEU A 49 3.82 -4.07 -9.48
C LEU A 49 4.30 -5.45 -9.00
N GLU A 50 5.57 -5.80 -9.23
CA GLU A 50 6.16 -7.04 -8.73
C GLU A 50 6.15 -7.10 -7.19
N ARG A 51 6.42 -5.98 -6.53
CA ARG A 51 6.37 -5.85 -5.07
C ARG A 51 4.96 -6.03 -4.53
N LEU A 52 3.98 -5.35 -5.13
CA LEU A 52 2.57 -5.53 -4.78
C LEU A 52 2.13 -6.98 -4.93
N SER A 53 2.50 -7.64 -6.03
CA SER A 53 2.20 -9.05 -6.27
C SER A 53 2.75 -9.94 -5.17
N LYS A 54 4.05 -9.78 -4.84
CA LYS A 54 4.71 -10.53 -3.75
C LYS A 54 4.02 -10.31 -2.41
N ILE A 55 3.71 -9.08 -2.04
CA ILE A 55 3.01 -8.81 -0.77
C ILE A 55 1.59 -9.38 -0.79
N SER A 56 0.85 -9.24 -1.89
CA SER A 56 -0.53 -9.71 -2.01
C SER A 56 -0.66 -11.24 -1.89
N SER A 57 0.44 -11.97 -2.11
CA SER A 57 0.51 -13.42 -1.85
C SER A 57 0.61 -13.79 -0.37
N GLN A 58 0.73 -12.80 0.53
CA GLN A 58 0.85 -13.00 1.97
C GLN A 58 -0.48 -12.76 2.69
N THR A 59 -0.58 -13.32 3.89
CA THR A 59 -1.66 -12.99 4.83
C THR A 59 -1.23 -11.90 5.81
N TRP A 60 -2.20 -11.22 6.41
CA TRP A 60 -1.94 -10.28 7.49
C TRP A 60 -1.24 -10.94 8.68
N ALA A 61 -1.60 -12.17 9.05
CA ALA A 61 -0.93 -12.91 10.13
C ALA A 61 0.56 -13.16 9.81
N ALA A 62 0.87 -13.51 8.57
CA ALA A 62 2.26 -13.65 8.11
C ALA A 62 2.99 -12.30 8.15
N ALA A 63 2.34 -11.21 7.75
CA ALA A 63 2.94 -9.87 7.79
C ALA A 63 3.32 -9.44 9.23
N TYR A 64 2.45 -9.68 10.23
CA TYR A 64 2.75 -9.33 11.64
C TYR A 64 3.90 -10.12 12.26
N THR A 65 4.20 -11.31 11.73
CA THR A 65 5.25 -12.19 12.27
C THR A 65 6.55 -12.10 11.48
N THR A 66 6.51 -11.51 10.29
CA THR A 66 7.68 -11.31 9.44
C THR A 66 8.56 -10.19 10.00
N ASP A 67 9.88 -10.39 9.95
CA ASP A 67 10.84 -9.33 10.26
C ASP A 67 10.52 -8.07 9.44
N ARG A 68 10.70 -6.88 10.03
CA ARG A 68 10.40 -5.62 9.35
C ARG A 68 11.17 -5.41 8.04
N HIS A 69 12.30 -6.09 7.85
CA HIS A 69 13.09 -6.09 6.62
C HIS A 69 12.75 -7.26 5.69
N GLY A 70 11.85 -8.15 6.10
CA GLY A 70 11.34 -9.26 5.30
C GLY A 70 10.29 -8.84 4.26
N ILE A 71 9.82 -9.82 3.50
CA ILE A 71 8.74 -9.61 2.52
C ILE A 71 7.44 -9.34 3.27
N ALA A 72 6.83 -8.17 3.08
CA ALA A 72 5.64 -7.72 3.80
C ALA A 72 5.85 -7.47 5.31
N GLY A 73 7.09 -7.20 5.73
CA GLY A 73 7.36 -6.71 7.07
C GLY A 73 6.59 -5.40 7.34
N ILE A 74 5.93 -5.33 8.49
CA ILE A 74 5.09 -4.18 8.86
C ILE A 74 5.57 -3.49 10.13
N GLU A 75 5.53 -2.17 10.10
CA GLU A 75 5.77 -1.30 11.24
C GLU A 75 4.56 -0.36 11.42
N SER A 76 4.28 0.06 12.65
CA SER A 76 3.28 1.09 12.92
C SER A 76 3.97 2.43 13.08
N MET A 77 3.42 3.46 12.44
CA MET A 77 3.92 4.83 12.46
C MET A 77 2.82 5.80 12.86
N LYS A 78 3.08 6.68 13.83
CA LYS A 78 2.14 7.76 14.14
C LYS A 78 2.10 8.77 13.01
N VAL A 79 0.91 9.26 12.65
CA VAL A 79 0.77 10.34 11.66
C VAL A 79 1.54 11.58 12.10
N ALA A 80 1.67 11.82 13.40
CA ALA A 80 2.49 12.89 13.96
C ALA A 80 3.98 12.85 13.52
N SER A 81 4.49 11.68 13.13
CA SER A 81 5.87 11.49 12.66
C SER A 81 6.09 11.80 11.18
N LEU A 82 5.00 12.01 10.42
CA LEU A 82 5.10 12.37 9.00
C LEU A 82 5.55 13.83 8.84
N THR A 83 6.05 14.17 7.65
CA THR A 83 6.27 15.57 7.27
C THR A 83 4.96 16.36 7.33
N GLU A 84 5.03 17.67 7.58
CA GLU A 84 3.83 18.49 7.69
C GLU A 84 2.94 18.41 6.44
N ALA A 85 3.55 18.45 5.25
CA ALA A 85 2.85 18.29 3.99
C ALA A 85 2.15 16.92 3.88
N ALA A 86 2.82 15.83 4.25
CA ALA A 86 2.22 14.50 4.24
C ALA A 86 1.08 14.37 5.26
N ARG A 87 1.21 14.94 6.47
CA ARG A 87 0.15 14.91 7.51
C ARG A 87 -1.17 15.49 7.00
N ASN A 88 -1.11 16.61 6.29
CA ASN A 88 -2.30 17.30 5.76
C ASN A 88 -3.03 16.50 4.66
N LEU A 89 -2.39 15.47 4.11
CA LEU A 89 -2.95 14.62 3.06
C LEU A 89 -3.56 13.32 3.61
N VAL A 90 -3.32 12.99 4.88
CA VAL A 90 -3.92 11.83 5.55
C VAL A 90 -5.40 12.11 5.82
N PRO A 91 -6.33 11.18 5.50
CA PRO A 91 -7.73 11.32 5.85
C PRO A 91 -7.96 11.55 7.34
N SER A 92 -8.90 12.43 7.68
CA SER A 92 -9.26 12.74 9.07
C SER A 92 -9.66 11.50 9.86
N GLY A 93 -9.22 11.40 11.11
CA GLY A 93 -9.53 10.29 12.02
C GLY A 93 -8.54 9.12 11.95
N ILE A 94 -7.47 9.24 11.16
CA ILE A 94 -6.37 8.28 11.14
C ILE A 94 -5.22 8.83 11.97
N GLU A 95 -4.87 8.16 13.07
CA GLU A 95 -3.79 8.58 13.98
C GLU A 95 -2.47 7.84 13.73
N SER A 96 -2.54 6.67 13.11
CA SER A 96 -1.37 5.85 12.77
C SER A 96 -1.53 5.16 11.42
N LEU A 97 -0.41 5.00 10.73
CA LEU A 97 -0.29 4.27 9.48
C LEU A 97 0.51 2.97 9.69
N ILE A 98 0.22 1.98 8.86
CA ILE A 98 1.06 0.81 8.64
C ILE A 98 2.07 1.20 7.57
N VAL A 99 3.35 0.98 7.88
CA VAL A 99 4.47 1.05 6.96
C VAL A 99 4.79 -0.37 6.54
N MET A 100 4.72 -0.64 5.24
CA MET A 100 4.97 -1.96 4.70
C MET A 100 6.18 -1.91 3.78
N ARG A 101 7.18 -2.73 4.10
CA ARG A 101 8.44 -2.84 3.37
C ARG A 101 8.43 -4.08 2.47
N THR A 102 9.21 -4.00 1.40
CA THR A 102 9.60 -5.19 0.63
C THR A 102 11.09 -5.41 0.77
N SER A 103 11.48 -6.66 1.05
CA SER A 103 12.87 -7.09 1.21
C SER A 103 13.85 -6.39 0.25
N GLY A 104 14.86 -5.74 0.83
CA GLY A 104 15.97 -5.14 0.09
C GLY A 104 15.66 -3.81 -0.60
N ASP A 105 14.48 -3.21 -0.36
CA ASP A 105 14.07 -1.96 -0.97
C ASP A 105 13.54 -0.97 0.08
N ASN A 106 14.03 0.27 0.02
CA ASN A 106 13.69 1.34 0.96
C ASN A 106 12.39 2.07 0.61
N HIS A 107 11.83 1.86 -0.58
CA HIS A 107 10.53 2.42 -0.93
C HIS A 107 9.42 1.70 -0.16
N VAL A 108 8.71 2.44 0.67
CA VAL A 108 7.66 1.91 1.55
C VAL A 108 6.28 2.25 1.06
N PHE A 109 5.34 1.37 1.38
CA PHE A 109 3.92 1.65 1.27
C PHE A 109 3.41 2.12 2.63
N LEU A 110 2.76 3.27 2.68
CA LEU A 110 2.10 3.76 3.89
C LEU A 110 0.59 3.79 3.68
N GLY A 111 -0.13 3.24 4.64
CA GLY A 111 -1.58 3.15 4.55
C GLY A 111 -2.23 2.74 5.86
N HIS A 112 -3.51 2.37 5.79
CA HIS A 112 -4.23 1.85 6.94
C HIS A 112 -5.04 0.61 6.56
N ARG A 113 -5.25 -0.27 7.53
CA ARG A 113 -6.00 -1.50 7.34
C ARG A 113 -7.47 -1.32 7.71
N ILE A 114 -8.37 -1.81 6.86
CA ILE A 114 -9.78 -2.02 7.19
C ILE A 114 -10.15 -3.43 6.74
N GLY A 115 -10.41 -4.33 7.70
CA GLY A 115 -10.63 -5.74 7.38
C GLY A 115 -9.38 -6.36 6.72
N ASN A 116 -9.52 -6.92 5.53
CA ASN A 116 -8.42 -7.46 4.74
C ASN A 116 -7.78 -6.43 3.78
N ILE A 117 -8.37 -5.23 3.68
CA ILE A 117 -7.94 -4.20 2.74
C ILE A 117 -6.84 -3.34 3.37
N PHE A 118 -5.68 -3.29 2.72
CA PHE A 118 -4.68 -2.26 2.92
C PHE A 118 -4.98 -1.06 2.01
N ASN A 119 -5.46 0.03 2.61
CA ASN A 119 -5.72 1.28 1.92
C ASN A 119 -4.42 2.09 1.85
N VAL A 120 -3.78 2.04 0.68
CA VAL A 120 -2.53 2.76 0.42
C VAL A 120 -2.82 4.24 0.29
N ILE A 121 -2.08 5.05 1.05
CA ILE A 121 -2.14 6.51 1.04
C ILE A 121 -0.89 7.08 0.36
N PHE A 122 0.29 6.55 0.70
CA PHE A 122 1.56 6.98 0.13
C PHE A 122 2.37 5.79 -0.37
N ILE A 123 3.15 6.03 -1.42
CA ILE A 123 4.18 5.15 -1.94
C ILE A 123 5.43 6.00 -1.97
N GLU A 124 6.35 5.81 -1.05
CA GLU A 124 7.56 6.64 -1.00
C GLU A 124 8.47 6.29 -2.18
N HIS A 125 8.60 7.21 -3.14
CA HIS A 125 9.52 7.11 -4.27
C HIS A 125 10.90 7.69 -3.91
N GLU A 126 10.96 8.78 -3.15
CA GLU A 126 12.23 9.32 -2.65
C GLU A 126 12.29 9.26 -1.12
N PHE A 127 13.44 8.85 -0.60
CA PHE A 127 13.64 8.66 0.84
C PHE A 127 13.52 9.99 1.59
N GLY A 128 12.58 10.06 2.55
CA GLY A 128 12.36 11.25 3.36
C GLY A 128 11.21 12.14 2.89
N GLU A 129 10.53 11.83 1.78
CA GLU A 129 9.40 12.64 1.30
C GLU A 129 8.20 12.61 2.24
N VAL A 130 7.92 11.43 2.80
CA VAL A 130 6.71 11.18 3.59
C VAL A 130 6.98 11.31 5.08
N TYR A 131 8.13 10.83 5.56
CA TYR A 131 8.57 10.96 6.95
C TYR A 131 10.10 10.89 7.05
N ASN A 132 10.64 11.40 8.14
CA ASN A 132 12.07 11.30 8.39
C ASN A 132 12.40 9.90 8.94
N HIS A 133 13.20 9.11 8.23
CA HIS A 133 13.57 7.74 8.61
C HIS A 133 14.60 7.67 9.75
N GLY A 134 14.89 8.78 10.41
CA GLY A 134 15.98 8.91 11.38
C GLY A 134 17.30 9.21 10.66
N LYS A 135 18.04 10.17 11.20
CA LYS A 135 19.49 10.22 11.01
C LYS A 135 20.14 9.29 12.00
#